data_AF-A0A7X3X7M0-F1
#
_entry.id   AF-A0A7X3X7M0-F1
#
_cell.length_a   1.000
_cell.length_b   1.000
_cell.length_c   1.000
_cell.angle_alpha   90.00
_cell.angle_beta   90.00
_cell.angle_gamma   90.00
#
_symmetry.space_group_name_H-M   'P 1'
#
loop_
_entity.id
_entity.type
_entity.pdbx_description
1 polymer ?
#
loop_
_entity_poly.entity_id
_entity_poly.type
_entity_poly.pdbx_seq_one_letter_code
_entity_poly.pdbx_strand_id
1 'polypeptide(L)'
;MGSLRERWSGLWPAAGLLLLVMLLSPLSSSPLGLMAIVGVPAAVAILTFEPPRSGSAALALLLLAGAALGFREAGPLWFMERGWALLLAGGFALSTALAPGRRLFDRSLAAVAVAGATVAVLAVLRPGLPADLDWRITAQFSQALAAYDFNAWGGRSVEATVRTIVSVWQAVYPAMLALASISALGVVGYIIGRVRGEPRPLPPLREFRFGDHLAWVLVLGLALLVLPAGAWADRAGGNMVTVMGGLYLLRGLAVLVWLGASVLSSGWVIGLWVLAALILYPVTAGAALVMGISDTWLDLRSRPGVKTDGA
;
A
#
# COMPACT_ATOMS: atom_id res chain seq x y z
N MET A 1 -29.09 -19.19 -1.69
CA MET A 1 -27.81 -19.19 -0.93
C MET A 1 -26.57 -18.83 -1.77
N GLY A 2 -26.60 -18.92 -3.12
CA GLY A 2 -25.46 -18.51 -3.98
C GLY A 2 -25.17 -17.00 -4.01
N SER A 3 -26.22 -16.15 -4.06
CA SER A 3 -26.08 -14.68 -4.18
C SER A 3 -25.44 -13.99 -2.97
N LEU A 4 -25.53 -14.59 -1.78
CA LEU A 4 -24.84 -14.08 -0.60
C LEU A 4 -23.36 -14.41 -0.66
N ARG A 5 -22.98 -15.68 -0.94
CA ARG A 5 -21.57 -16.11 -1.00
C ARG A 5 -20.74 -15.32 -2.03
N GLU A 6 -21.36 -14.98 -3.17
CA GLU A 6 -20.77 -14.12 -4.21
C GLU A 6 -20.55 -12.67 -3.77
N ARG A 7 -21.45 -12.12 -2.93
CA ARG A 7 -21.29 -10.77 -2.37
C ARG A 7 -20.13 -10.67 -1.37
N TRP A 8 -19.82 -11.76 -0.66
CA TRP A 8 -18.79 -11.78 0.38
C TRP A 8 -17.38 -12.09 -0.15
N SER A 9 -17.24 -12.72 -1.32
CA SER A 9 -15.93 -13.10 -1.87
C SER A 9 -15.08 -11.89 -2.27
N GLY A 10 -15.69 -10.78 -2.71
CA GLY A 10 -14.99 -9.55 -3.07
C GLY A 10 -14.63 -8.63 -1.91
N LEU A 11 -15.23 -8.82 -0.73
CA LEU A 11 -14.99 -7.97 0.44
C LEU A 11 -13.63 -8.27 1.11
N TRP A 12 -13.19 -9.53 1.10
CA TRP A 12 -11.94 -9.92 1.76
C TRP A 12 -10.68 -9.30 1.14
N PRO A 13 -10.52 -9.27 -0.20
CA PRO A 13 -9.37 -8.57 -0.80
C PRO A 13 -9.40 -7.07 -0.52
N ALA A 14 -10.57 -6.43 -0.57
CA ALA A 14 -10.70 -5.00 -0.28
C ALA A 14 -10.41 -4.70 1.20
N ALA A 15 -10.86 -5.56 2.12
CA ALA A 15 -10.54 -5.47 3.55
C ALA A 15 -9.05 -5.69 3.80
N GLY A 16 -8.41 -6.63 3.10
CA GLY A 16 -6.96 -6.85 3.16
C GLY A 16 -6.17 -5.64 2.67
N LEU A 17 -6.60 -5.00 1.58
CA LEU A 17 -6.00 -3.75 1.11
C LEU A 17 -6.21 -2.62 2.11
N LEU A 18 -7.41 -2.47 2.69
CA LEU A 18 -7.66 -1.49 3.74
C LEU A 18 -6.79 -1.73 4.98
N LEU A 19 -6.62 -2.99 5.39
CA LEU A 19 -5.70 -3.35 6.48
C LEU A 19 -4.26 -2.98 6.12
N LEU A 20 -3.81 -3.21 4.88
CA LEU A 20 -2.51 -2.73 4.42
C LEU A 20 -2.41 -1.21 4.48
N VAL A 21 -3.45 -0.47 4.07
CA VAL A 21 -3.48 0.99 4.25
C VAL A 21 -3.35 1.34 5.73
N MET A 22 -4.07 0.67 6.63
CA MET A 22 -3.97 0.92 8.08
C MET A 22 -2.58 0.64 8.65
N LEU A 23 -1.96 -0.47 8.27
CA LEU A 23 -0.65 -0.88 8.77
C LEU A 23 0.49 -0.05 8.19
N LEU A 24 0.37 0.36 6.92
CA LEU A 24 1.40 1.08 6.21
C LEU A 24 1.24 2.60 6.30
N SER A 25 0.05 3.10 6.64
CA SER A 25 -0.20 4.53 6.76
C SER A 25 0.47 5.05 8.03
N PRO A 26 1.61 5.75 7.92
CA PRO A 26 2.24 6.37 9.07
C PRO A 26 1.46 7.64 9.50
N LEU A 27 0.43 7.99 8.72
CA LEU A 27 -0.43 9.16 8.87
C LEU A 27 -1.53 8.99 9.92
N SER A 28 -1.90 7.75 10.29
CA SER A 28 -3.08 7.55 11.12
C SER A 28 -2.74 7.53 12.62
N SER A 29 -2.61 8.71 13.20
CA SER A 29 -3.05 8.90 14.59
C SER A 29 -4.58 8.82 14.69
N SER A 30 -5.29 9.00 13.57
CA SER A 30 -6.75 8.92 13.48
C SER A 30 -7.21 7.96 12.35
N PRO A 31 -8.24 7.12 12.59
CA PRO A 31 -8.88 6.31 11.55
C PRO A 31 -9.43 7.13 10.38
N LEU A 32 -9.65 8.43 10.60
CA LEU A 32 -10.22 9.34 9.62
C LEU A 32 -9.17 9.87 8.63
N GLY A 33 -7.87 9.88 8.96
CA GLY A 33 -6.79 10.17 8.01
C GLY A 33 -6.74 9.16 6.85
N LEU A 34 -7.19 7.93 7.08
CA LEU A 34 -7.33 6.89 6.06
C LEU A 34 -8.45 7.22 5.05
N MET A 35 -9.47 7.99 5.47
CA MET A 35 -10.53 8.46 4.58
C MET A 35 -10.03 9.51 3.60
N ALA A 36 -8.93 10.21 3.89
CA ALA A 36 -8.33 11.12 2.93
C ALA A 36 -7.74 10.37 1.72
N ILE A 37 -6.91 9.36 1.99
CA ILE A 37 -6.16 8.64 0.94
C ILE A 37 -7.04 7.71 0.10
N VAL A 38 -8.17 7.23 0.65
CA VAL A 38 -9.15 6.42 -0.07
C VAL A 38 -10.32 7.25 -0.58
N GLY A 39 -10.92 8.06 0.29
CA GLY A 39 -12.18 8.77 0.03
C GLY A 39 -12.04 9.88 -1.01
N VAL A 40 -10.96 10.67 -0.98
CA VAL A 40 -10.75 11.75 -1.97
C VAL A 40 -10.55 11.16 -3.37
N PRO A 41 -9.62 10.20 -3.61
CA PRO A 41 -9.50 9.59 -4.93
C PRO A 41 -10.76 8.84 -5.38
N ALA A 42 -11.47 8.15 -4.47
CA ALA A 42 -12.72 7.49 -4.81
C ALA A 42 -13.81 8.48 -5.24
N ALA A 43 -14.00 9.57 -4.50
CA ALA A 43 -14.98 10.59 -4.84
C ALA A 43 -14.65 11.25 -6.20
N VAL A 44 -13.40 11.64 -6.41
CA VAL A 44 -12.96 12.23 -7.68
C VAL A 44 -13.18 11.25 -8.83
N ALA A 45 -12.82 9.98 -8.68
CA ALA A 45 -13.01 8.98 -9.72
C ALA A 45 -14.50 8.73 -10.02
N ILE A 46 -15.36 8.67 -9.01
CA ILE A 46 -16.82 8.55 -9.20
C ILE A 46 -17.35 9.76 -9.97
N LEU A 47 -17.00 10.98 -9.55
CA LEU A 47 -17.47 12.21 -10.20
C LEU A 47 -16.92 12.38 -11.63
N THR A 48 -15.75 11.81 -11.92
CA THR A 48 -15.10 11.93 -13.24
C THR A 48 -15.59 10.89 -14.23
N PHE A 49 -15.80 9.64 -13.78
CA PHE A 49 -16.03 8.51 -14.69
C PHE A 49 -17.44 7.94 -14.66
N GLU A 50 -18.24 8.26 -13.65
CA GLU A 50 -19.60 7.72 -13.53
C GLU A 50 -20.65 8.76 -13.89
N PRO A 51 -21.72 8.36 -14.61
CA PRO A 51 -22.84 9.26 -14.84
C PRO A 51 -23.47 9.68 -13.49
N PRO A 52 -23.90 10.94 -13.36
CA PRO A 52 -24.45 11.47 -12.11
C PRO A 52 -25.84 10.86 -11.84
N ARG A 53 -25.84 9.68 -11.19
CA ARG A 53 -27.03 9.09 -10.58
C ARG A 53 -27.09 9.56 -9.14
N SER A 54 -28.29 9.75 -8.60
CA SER A 54 -28.49 10.24 -7.22
C SER A 54 -27.67 9.46 -6.20
N GLY A 55 -27.55 8.14 -6.37
CA GLY A 55 -26.74 7.28 -5.50
C GLY A 55 -25.22 7.45 -5.63
N SER A 56 -24.67 7.61 -6.84
CA SER A 56 -23.22 7.77 -7.04
C SER A 56 -22.75 9.16 -6.60
N ALA A 57 -23.53 10.20 -6.90
CA ALA A 57 -23.29 11.55 -6.44
C ALA A 57 -23.37 11.65 -4.90
N ALA A 58 -24.38 11.05 -4.28
CA ALA A 58 -24.48 10.99 -2.82
C ALA A 58 -23.29 10.26 -2.19
N LEU A 59 -22.86 9.13 -2.76
CA LEU A 59 -21.68 8.41 -2.27
C LEU A 59 -20.41 9.26 -2.38
N ALA A 60 -20.17 9.92 -3.51
CA ALA A 60 -19.02 10.80 -3.67
C ALA A 60 -19.02 11.95 -2.65
N LEU A 61 -20.19 12.58 -2.42
CA LEU A 61 -20.35 13.63 -1.41
C LEU A 61 -20.11 13.10 0.01
N LEU A 62 -20.60 11.90 0.33
CA LEU A 62 -20.35 11.25 1.63
C LEU A 62 -18.87 10.94 1.84
N LEU A 63 -18.16 10.48 0.81
CA LEU A 63 -16.72 10.22 0.87
C LEU A 63 -15.93 11.52 1.08
N LEU A 64 -16.30 12.60 0.39
CA LEU A 64 -15.69 13.92 0.59
C LEU A 64 -16.01 14.48 1.98
N ALA A 65 -17.23 14.33 2.46
CA ALA A 65 -17.62 14.74 3.81
C ALA A 65 -16.85 13.94 4.87
N GLY A 66 -16.71 12.62 4.69
CA GLY A 66 -15.92 11.76 5.57
C GLY A 66 -14.43 12.17 5.59
N ALA A 67 -13.85 12.43 4.42
CA ALA A 67 -12.49 12.98 4.34
C ALA A 67 -12.39 14.34 5.05
N ALA A 68 -13.34 15.25 4.82
CA ALA A 68 -13.40 16.57 5.46
C ALA A 68 -13.49 16.48 6.99
N LEU A 69 -14.30 15.57 7.51
CA LEU A 69 -14.43 15.30 8.95
C LEU A 69 -13.15 14.72 9.55
N GLY A 70 -12.39 13.95 8.78
CA GLY A 70 -11.09 13.44 9.22
C GLY A 70 -10.01 14.49 9.39
N PHE A 71 -10.19 15.66 8.76
CA PHE A 71 -9.23 16.74 8.82
C PHE A 71 -9.53 17.80 9.90
N ARG A 72 -10.38 17.49 10.91
CA ARG A 72 -10.78 18.47 11.93
C ARG A 72 -9.67 18.83 12.91
N GLU A 73 -8.70 17.95 13.14
CA GLU A 73 -7.52 18.25 13.95
C GLU A 73 -6.33 18.59 13.03
N ALA A 74 -5.84 19.82 13.13
CA ALA A 74 -4.71 20.29 12.32
C ALA A 74 -3.38 19.79 12.91
N GLY A 75 -2.96 18.59 12.51
CA GLY A 75 -1.63 18.04 12.83
C GLY A 75 -0.50 18.66 11.98
N PRO A 76 0.78 18.39 12.32
CA PRO A 76 1.96 18.85 11.57
C PRO A 76 1.91 18.56 10.06
N LEU A 77 1.26 17.46 9.66
CA LEU A 77 1.17 16.98 8.27
C LEU A 77 -0.15 17.35 7.55
N TRP A 78 -1.03 18.11 8.19
CA TRP A 78 -2.40 18.37 7.70
C TRP A 78 -2.50 18.82 6.24
N PHE A 79 -1.69 19.80 5.82
CA PHE A 79 -1.67 20.27 4.44
C PHE A 79 -1.03 19.27 3.48
N MET A 80 -0.01 18.54 3.95
CA MET A 80 0.71 17.56 3.14
C MET A 80 -0.19 16.37 2.82
N GLU A 81 -0.92 15.86 3.79
CA GLU A 81 -1.88 14.75 3.62
C GLU A 81 -2.94 15.08 2.56
N ARG A 82 -3.49 16.30 2.61
CA ARG A 82 -4.48 16.78 1.64
C ARG A 82 -3.90 16.98 0.25
N GLY A 83 -2.74 17.64 0.18
CA GLY A 83 -2.03 17.83 -1.09
C GLY A 83 -1.72 16.48 -1.74
N TRP A 84 -1.23 15.52 -0.95
CA TRP A 84 -0.96 14.16 -1.42
C TRP A 84 -2.21 13.44 -1.91
N ALA A 85 -3.31 13.46 -1.13
CA ALA A 85 -4.57 12.85 -1.53
C ALA A 85 -5.14 13.44 -2.84
N LEU A 86 -5.00 14.75 -3.04
CA LEU A 86 -5.39 15.43 -4.28
C LEU A 86 -4.50 15.04 -5.46
N LEU A 87 -3.17 14.95 -5.25
CA LEU A 87 -2.24 14.47 -6.28
C LEU A 87 -2.52 13.03 -6.68
N LEU A 88 -2.83 12.15 -5.72
CA LEU A 88 -3.25 10.78 -6.00
C LEU A 88 -4.57 10.73 -6.77
N ALA A 89 -5.56 11.52 -6.36
CA ALA A 89 -6.87 11.58 -7.02
C ALA A 89 -6.74 12.03 -8.48
N GLY A 90 -6.02 13.13 -8.71
CA GLY A 90 -5.74 13.65 -10.05
C GLY A 90 -4.88 12.70 -10.88
N GLY A 91 -3.81 12.14 -10.29
CA GLY A 91 -2.92 11.19 -10.95
C GLY A 91 -3.63 9.89 -11.34
N PHE A 92 -4.52 9.38 -10.50
CA PHE A 92 -5.30 8.17 -10.78
C PHE A 92 -6.41 8.41 -11.80
N ALA A 93 -7.08 9.57 -11.74
CA ALA A 93 -8.01 9.98 -12.78
C ALA A 93 -7.29 10.13 -14.12
N LEU A 94 -6.15 10.81 -14.16
CA LEU A 94 -5.36 10.97 -15.37
C LEU A 94 -4.87 9.63 -15.92
N SER A 95 -4.33 8.75 -15.08
CA SER A 95 -3.84 7.43 -15.52
C SER A 95 -4.97 6.53 -16.03
N THR A 96 -6.17 6.64 -15.44
CA THR A 96 -7.36 5.92 -15.90
C THR A 96 -7.91 6.48 -17.21
N ALA A 97 -7.89 7.80 -17.39
CA ALA A 97 -8.35 8.44 -18.61
C ALA A 97 -7.41 8.18 -19.81
N LEU A 98 -6.09 8.27 -19.59
CA LEU A 98 -5.08 8.12 -20.65
C LEU A 98 -4.84 6.66 -21.06
N ALA A 99 -5.09 5.71 -20.17
CA ALA A 99 -4.79 4.31 -20.42
C ALA A 99 -5.85 3.36 -19.82
N PRO A 100 -7.11 3.40 -20.32
CA PRO A 100 -8.22 2.63 -19.75
C PRO A 100 -8.00 1.11 -19.80
N GLY A 101 -7.19 0.63 -20.76
CA GLY A 101 -6.84 -0.79 -20.90
C GLY A 101 -5.74 -1.30 -19.96
N ARG A 102 -5.06 -0.43 -19.20
CA ARG A 102 -4.02 -0.86 -18.25
C ARG A 102 -4.61 -1.46 -16.99
N ARG A 103 -3.87 -2.40 -16.38
CA ARG A 103 -4.29 -3.05 -15.13
C ARG A 103 -4.43 -2.00 -14.02
N LEU A 104 -5.31 -2.28 -13.05
CA LEU A 104 -5.53 -1.39 -11.91
C LEU A 104 -4.21 -1.06 -11.18
N PHE A 105 -3.36 -2.07 -10.97
CA PHE A 105 -2.05 -1.89 -10.35
C PHE A 105 -1.16 -0.91 -11.10
N ASP A 106 -1.08 -1.00 -12.43
CA ASP A 106 -0.25 -0.12 -13.26
C ASP A 106 -0.75 1.33 -13.19
N ARG A 107 -2.06 1.53 -13.15
CA ARG A 107 -2.69 2.85 -12.99
C ARG A 107 -2.44 3.44 -11.60
N SER A 108 -2.51 2.62 -10.55
CA SER A 108 -2.18 3.01 -9.18
C SER A 108 -0.70 3.38 -9.04
N LEU A 109 0.19 2.55 -9.61
CA LEU A 109 1.63 2.81 -9.61
C LEU A 109 1.96 4.10 -10.36
N ALA A 110 1.34 4.33 -11.53
CA ALA A 110 1.50 5.56 -12.28
C ALA A 110 1.01 6.79 -11.50
N ALA A 111 -0.12 6.69 -10.80
CA ALA A 111 -0.64 7.78 -9.97
C ALA A 111 0.32 8.16 -8.84
N VAL A 112 0.88 7.15 -8.15
CA VAL A 112 1.87 7.36 -7.09
C VAL A 112 3.18 7.91 -7.65
N ALA A 113 3.63 7.43 -8.82
CA ALA A 113 4.81 7.95 -9.50
C ALA A 113 4.63 9.43 -9.90
N VAL A 114 3.45 9.82 -10.42
CA VAL A 114 3.12 11.21 -10.75
C VAL A 114 3.07 12.08 -9.51
N ALA A 115 2.46 11.61 -8.41
CA ALA A 115 2.44 12.34 -7.15
C ALA A 115 3.85 12.53 -6.58
N GLY A 116 4.67 11.47 -6.57
CA GLY A 116 6.07 11.53 -6.14
C GLY A 116 6.93 12.44 -7.01
N ALA A 117 6.80 12.37 -8.33
CA ALA A 117 7.48 13.27 -9.27
C ALA A 117 7.08 14.72 -9.06
N THR A 118 5.80 14.99 -8.80
CA THR A 118 5.32 16.35 -8.49
C THR A 118 5.98 16.89 -7.21
N VAL A 119 6.05 16.09 -6.15
CA VAL A 119 6.74 16.48 -4.91
C VAL A 119 8.25 16.68 -5.15
N ALA A 120 8.89 15.83 -5.95
CA ALA A 120 10.30 15.99 -6.30
C ALA A 120 10.56 17.28 -7.08
N VAL A 121 9.71 17.61 -8.06
CA VAL A 121 9.79 18.88 -8.79
C VAL A 121 9.59 20.06 -7.84
N LEU A 122 8.62 19.99 -6.93
CA LEU A 122 8.42 21.04 -5.91
C LEU A 122 9.62 21.17 -4.97
N ALA A 123 10.30 20.08 -4.63
CA ALA A 123 11.51 20.11 -3.81
C ALA A 123 12.68 20.79 -4.53
N VAL A 124 12.80 20.61 -5.85
CA VAL A 124 13.78 21.33 -6.68
C VAL A 124 13.44 22.82 -6.75
N LEU A 125 12.16 23.16 -6.92
CA LEU A 125 11.69 24.54 -7.01
C LEU A 125 11.69 25.28 -5.67
N ARG A 126 11.56 24.56 -4.55
CA ARG A 126 11.69 25.07 -3.17
C ARG A 126 12.71 24.24 -2.40
N PRO A 127 14.00 24.63 -2.41
CA PRO A 127 15.05 23.89 -1.70
C PRO A 127 14.85 23.71 -0.19
N GLY A 128 14.03 24.55 0.46
CA GLY A 128 13.66 24.40 1.87
C GLY A 128 12.59 23.34 2.14
N LEU A 129 11.83 22.93 1.11
CA LEU A 129 10.72 21.98 1.26
C LEU A 129 11.15 20.65 1.89
N PRO A 130 12.26 20.01 1.49
CA PRO A 130 12.66 18.75 2.10
C PRO A 130 12.94 18.84 3.61
N ALA A 131 13.62 19.91 4.05
CA ALA A 131 13.90 20.13 5.47
C ALA A 131 12.61 20.39 6.26
N ASP A 132 11.67 21.16 5.69
CA ASP A 132 10.35 21.39 6.27
C ASP A 132 9.55 20.09 6.39
N LEU A 133 9.60 19.22 5.36
CA LEU A 133 8.95 17.92 5.36
C LEU A 133 9.52 17.01 6.45
N ASP A 134 10.85 16.95 6.56
CA ASP A 134 11.53 16.16 7.58
C ASP A 134 11.13 16.60 8.98
N TRP A 135 11.17 17.90 9.24
CA TRP A 135 10.77 18.45 10.52
C TRP A 135 9.32 18.09 10.87
N ARG A 136 8.39 18.19 9.91
CA ARG A 136 6.97 17.85 10.13
C ARG A 136 6.76 16.35 10.39
N ILE A 137 7.47 15.49 9.66
CA ILE A 137 7.43 14.04 9.87
C ILE A 137 7.96 13.71 11.27
N THR A 138 9.12 14.25 11.65
CA THR A 138 9.68 14.05 12.99
C THR A 138 8.75 14.57 14.09
N ALA A 139 8.12 15.74 13.89
CA ALA A 139 7.17 16.31 14.83
C ALA A 139 5.93 15.40 15.03
N GLN A 140 5.38 14.85 13.94
CA GLN A 140 4.26 13.91 13.99
C GLN A 140 4.59 12.67 14.85
N PHE A 141 5.73 12.03 14.58
CA PHE A 141 6.15 10.84 15.33
C PHE A 141 6.50 11.17 16.78
N SER A 142 7.10 12.34 17.05
CA SER A 142 7.41 12.77 18.41
C SER A 142 6.13 13.01 19.21
N GLN A 143 5.10 13.59 18.59
CA GLN A 143 3.79 13.77 19.21
C GLN A 143 3.13 12.41 19.51
N ALA A 144 3.21 11.44 18.59
CA ALA A 144 2.69 10.09 18.81
C ALA A 144 3.42 9.36 19.95
N LEU A 145 4.74 9.50 20.04
CA LEU A 145 5.55 8.93 21.13
C LEU A 145 5.22 9.58 22.48
N ALA A 146 4.97 10.89 22.52
CA ALA A 146 4.62 11.60 23.75
C ALA A 146 3.27 11.17 24.34
N ALA A 147 2.36 10.66 23.50
CA ALA A 147 1.08 10.11 23.95
C ALA A 147 1.20 8.69 24.53
N TYR A 148 2.35 8.03 24.38
CA TYR A 148 2.56 6.65 24.81
C TYR A 148 3.15 6.59 26.23
N ASP A 149 2.47 5.88 27.14
CA ASP A 149 2.95 5.67 28.50
C ASP A 149 3.93 4.50 28.59
N PHE A 150 5.23 4.78 28.38
CA PHE A 150 6.27 3.76 28.46
C PHE A 150 6.43 3.12 29.85
N ASN A 151 6.02 3.81 30.92
CA ASN A 151 6.18 3.28 32.27
C ASN A 151 5.24 2.08 32.51
N ALA A 152 4.08 2.06 31.87
CA ALA A 152 3.14 0.95 31.93
C ALA A 152 3.62 -0.33 31.22
N TRP A 153 4.58 -0.24 30.29
CA TRP A 153 4.94 -1.33 29.36
C TRP A 153 6.38 -1.84 29.48
N GLY A 154 7.13 -1.47 30.52
CA GLY A 154 8.50 -1.96 30.73
C GLY A 154 9.57 -0.87 30.78
N GLY A 155 9.18 0.40 30.82
CA GLY A 155 10.06 1.53 31.11
C GLY A 155 11.10 1.82 30.02
N ARG A 156 12.30 2.25 30.45
CA ARG A 156 13.33 2.85 29.57
C ARG A 156 13.85 1.93 28.45
N SER A 157 13.86 0.61 28.63
CA SER A 157 14.33 -0.34 27.60
C SER A 157 13.35 -0.44 26.43
N VAL A 158 12.05 -0.44 26.72
CA VAL A 158 10.99 -0.42 25.70
C VAL A 158 10.97 0.92 24.99
N GLU A 159 11.14 2.02 25.72
CA GLU A 159 11.26 3.35 25.12
C GLU A 159 12.41 3.42 24.09
N ALA A 160 13.61 2.96 24.46
CA ALA A 160 14.77 2.96 23.55
C ALA A 160 14.54 2.11 22.29
N THR A 161 13.90 0.95 22.45
CA THR A 161 13.55 0.06 21.34
C THR A 161 12.54 0.72 20.41
N VAL A 162 11.47 1.29 20.96
CA VAL A 162 10.42 1.97 20.18
C VAL A 162 10.98 3.20 19.46
N ARG A 163 11.86 4.00 20.09
CA ARG A 163 12.54 5.13 19.43
C ARG A 163 13.40 4.68 18.24
N THR A 164 14.06 3.53 18.35
CA THR A 164 14.85 2.95 17.25
C THR A 164 13.94 2.50 16.10
N ILE A 165 12.79 1.89 16.40
CA ILE A 165 11.81 1.51 15.36
C ILE A 165 11.27 2.76 14.66
N VAL A 166 10.93 3.79 15.42
CA VAL A 166 10.40 5.05 14.88
C VAL A 166 11.42 5.77 14.00
N SER A 167 12.71 5.77 14.34
CA SER A 167 13.73 6.38 13.48
C SER A 167 13.85 5.69 12.12
N VAL A 168 13.73 4.36 12.09
CA VAL A 168 13.66 3.60 10.84
C VAL A 168 12.40 3.97 10.06
N TRP A 169 11.24 4.03 10.72
CA TRP A 169 9.96 4.40 10.08
C TRP A 169 9.99 5.82 9.50
N GLN A 170 10.63 6.77 10.19
CA GLN A 170 10.83 8.14 9.68
C GLN A 170 11.66 8.13 8.39
N ALA A 171 12.73 7.35 8.32
CA ALA A 171 13.61 7.28 7.16
C ALA A 171 12.90 6.71 5.92
N VAL A 172 12.01 5.73 6.12
CA VAL A 172 11.26 5.05 5.05
C VAL A 172 9.81 5.54 4.90
N TYR A 173 9.47 6.65 5.55
CA TYR A 173 8.12 7.21 5.54
C TYR A 173 7.57 7.44 4.11
N PRO A 174 8.33 8.03 3.16
CA PRO A 174 7.85 8.18 1.78
C PRO A 174 7.50 6.85 1.12
N ALA A 175 8.28 5.79 1.37
CA ALA A 175 8.01 4.46 0.84
C ALA A 175 6.75 3.83 1.43
N MET A 176 6.56 3.96 2.75
CA MET A 176 5.34 3.51 3.43
C MET A 176 4.11 4.22 2.89
N LEU A 177 4.18 5.54 2.71
CA LEU A 177 3.12 6.34 2.11
C LEU A 177 2.81 5.90 0.68
N ALA A 178 3.84 5.62 -0.13
CA ALA A 178 3.67 5.13 -1.49
C ALA A 178 2.94 3.77 -1.53
N LEU A 179 3.36 2.81 -0.69
CA LEU A 179 2.72 1.50 -0.59
C LEU A 179 1.26 1.62 -0.09
N ALA A 180 1.02 2.43 0.95
CA ALA A 180 -0.33 2.73 1.43
C ALA A 180 -1.20 3.35 0.32
N SER A 181 -0.62 4.24 -0.50
CA SER A 181 -1.32 4.86 -1.64
C SER A 181 -1.70 3.85 -2.71
N ILE A 182 -0.79 2.93 -3.06
CA ILE A 182 -1.08 1.85 -4.04
C ILE A 182 -2.23 0.97 -3.51
N SER A 183 -2.18 0.59 -2.24
CA SER A 183 -3.23 -0.20 -1.60
C SER A 183 -4.56 0.55 -1.57
N ALA A 184 -4.55 1.84 -1.22
CA ALA A 184 -5.73 2.70 -1.20
C ALA A 184 -6.37 2.82 -2.58
N LEU A 185 -5.58 3.02 -3.63
CA LEU A 185 -6.08 3.07 -5.01
C LEU A 185 -6.62 1.70 -5.49
N GLY A 186 -6.10 0.60 -4.94
CA GLY A 186 -6.71 -0.73 -5.12
C GLY A 186 -8.14 -0.80 -4.55
N VAL A 187 -8.36 -0.23 -3.36
CA VAL A 187 -9.71 -0.10 -2.75
C VAL A 187 -10.59 0.82 -3.58
N VAL A 188 -10.06 1.92 -4.09
CA VAL A 188 -10.78 2.85 -4.98
C VAL A 188 -11.27 2.11 -6.24
N GLY A 189 -10.41 1.31 -6.87
CA GLY A 189 -10.79 0.48 -8.01
C GLY A 189 -11.92 -0.50 -7.69
N TYR A 190 -11.90 -1.10 -6.50
CA TYR A 190 -13.01 -1.93 -6.02
C TYR A 190 -14.31 -1.13 -5.85
N ILE A 191 -14.27 0.04 -5.21
CA ILE A 191 -15.44 0.91 -5.04
C ILE A 191 -16.05 1.28 -6.40
N ILE A 192 -15.23 1.69 -7.37
CA ILE A 192 -15.69 2.05 -8.72
C ILE A 192 -16.36 0.86 -9.41
N GLY A 193 -15.73 -0.33 -9.39
CA GLY A 193 -16.32 -1.54 -9.96
C GLY A 193 -17.70 -1.85 -9.35
N ARG A 194 -17.85 -1.65 -8.03
CA ARG A 194 -19.14 -1.83 -7.35
C ARG A 194 -20.19 -0.79 -7.77
N VAL A 195 -19.80 0.47 -7.96
CA VAL A 195 -20.69 1.53 -8.46
C VAL A 195 -21.16 1.23 -9.89
N ARG A 196 -20.29 0.67 -10.72
CA ARG A 196 -20.61 0.22 -12.10
C ARG A 196 -21.50 -1.01 -12.16
N GLY A 197 -21.71 -1.69 -11.04
CA GLY A 197 -22.42 -2.98 -11.00
C GLY A 197 -21.59 -4.12 -11.60
N GLU A 198 -20.27 -3.97 -11.73
CA GLU A 198 -19.40 -5.03 -12.20
C GLU A 198 -19.35 -6.16 -11.15
N PRO A 199 -19.66 -7.41 -11.52
CA PRO A 199 -19.66 -8.54 -10.59
C PRO A 199 -18.26 -9.07 -10.28
N ARG A 200 -17.21 -8.60 -10.98
CA ARG A 200 -15.86 -9.14 -10.81
C ARG A 200 -15.23 -8.63 -9.51
N PRO A 201 -14.96 -9.51 -8.53
CA PRO A 201 -14.20 -9.13 -7.34
C PRO A 201 -12.76 -8.76 -7.73
N LEU A 202 -12.06 -8.06 -6.84
CA LEU A 202 -10.61 -7.91 -6.94
C LEU A 202 -9.96 -9.30 -7.10
N PRO A 203 -8.98 -9.47 -8.00
CA PRO A 203 -8.29 -10.75 -8.14
C PRO A 203 -7.72 -11.23 -6.80
N PRO A 204 -7.74 -12.54 -6.51
CA PRO A 204 -7.19 -13.08 -5.27
C PRO A 204 -5.68 -12.82 -5.19
N LEU A 205 -5.14 -12.70 -3.97
CA LEU A 205 -3.72 -12.38 -3.76
C LEU A 205 -2.77 -13.32 -4.51
N ARG A 206 -3.11 -14.61 -4.63
CA ARG A 206 -2.32 -15.62 -5.37
C ARG A 206 -2.09 -15.27 -6.86
N GLU A 207 -2.91 -14.41 -7.45
CA GLU A 207 -2.81 -13.95 -8.84
C GLU A 207 -2.03 -12.64 -8.98
N PHE A 208 -1.62 -12.02 -7.86
CA PHE A 208 -0.85 -10.78 -7.89
C PHE A 208 0.47 -10.97 -8.64
N ARG A 209 0.63 -10.16 -9.69
CA ARG A 209 1.80 -10.08 -10.59
C ARG A 209 1.96 -8.64 -11.05
N PHE A 210 3.20 -8.18 -11.13
CA PHE A 210 3.57 -6.91 -11.74
C PHE A 210 4.69 -7.11 -12.75
N GLY A 211 4.93 -6.12 -13.61
CA GLY A 211 5.88 -6.25 -14.71
C GLY A 211 7.33 -6.39 -14.26
N ASP A 212 8.08 -7.26 -14.93
CA ASP A 212 9.46 -7.62 -14.55
C ASP A 212 10.44 -6.46 -14.63
N HIS A 213 10.11 -5.42 -15.40
CA HIS A 213 10.88 -4.18 -15.47
C HIS A 213 11.02 -3.46 -14.11
N LEU A 214 10.11 -3.69 -13.16
CA LEU A 214 10.22 -3.09 -11.82
C LEU A 214 11.38 -3.68 -11.01
N ALA A 215 11.94 -4.84 -11.40
CA ALA A 215 13.20 -5.33 -10.84
C ALA A 215 14.33 -4.29 -10.97
N TRP A 216 14.36 -3.51 -12.06
CA TRP A 216 15.36 -2.48 -12.25
C TRP A 216 15.23 -1.31 -11.27
N VAL A 217 14.03 -1.02 -10.76
CA VAL A 217 13.83 -0.03 -9.70
C VAL A 217 14.47 -0.51 -8.40
N LEU A 218 14.37 -1.80 -8.09
CA LEU A 218 15.04 -2.40 -6.94
C LEU A 218 16.56 -2.34 -7.10
N VAL A 219 17.07 -2.72 -8.28
CA VAL A 219 18.50 -2.68 -8.59
C VAL A 219 19.03 -1.25 -8.49
N LEU A 220 18.31 -0.26 -9.04
CA LEU A 220 18.68 1.15 -8.93
C LEU A 220 18.68 1.61 -7.47
N GLY A 221 17.67 1.24 -6.68
CA GLY A 221 17.61 1.57 -5.26
C GLY A 221 18.79 1.00 -4.47
N LEU A 222 19.16 -0.26 -4.73
CA LEU A 222 20.35 -0.89 -4.14
C LEU A 222 21.64 -0.21 -4.59
N ALA A 223 21.76 0.15 -5.88
CA ALA A 223 22.92 0.87 -6.39
C ALA A 223 23.09 2.22 -5.68
N LEU A 224 22.00 2.96 -5.44
CA LEU A 224 22.03 4.23 -4.72
C LEU A 224 22.46 4.09 -3.25
N LEU A 225 22.22 2.94 -2.62
CA LEU A 225 22.65 2.66 -1.23
C LEU A 225 24.11 2.19 -1.13
N VAL A 226 24.60 1.49 -2.16
CA VAL A 226 25.96 0.92 -2.16
C VAL A 226 26.98 1.95 -2.66
N LEU A 227 26.58 2.80 -3.61
CA LEU A 227 27.46 3.82 -4.17
C LEU A 227 27.49 5.04 -3.24
N PRO A 228 28.68 5.60 -2.92
CA PRO A 228 28.80 6.78 -2.08
C PRO A 228 28.38 8.04 -2.86
N ALA A 229 27.07 8.21 -3.06
CA ALA A 229 26.46 9.30 -3.82
C ALA A 229 25.83 10.40 -2.94
N GLY A 230 26.03 10.31 -1.63
CA GLY A 230 25.60 11.29 -0.64
C GLY A 230 24.22 11.00 -0.03
N ALA A 231 23.87 11.74 1.03
CA ALA A 231 22.70 11.46 1.86
C ALA A 231 21.36 11.45 1.09
N TRP A 232 21.24 12.26 0.03
CA TRP A 232 20.05 12.27 -0.84
C TRP A 232 19.91 10.97 -1.63
N ALA A 233 21.02 10.41 -2.11
CA ALA A 233 21.03 9.14 -2.81
C ALA A 233 20.72 8.00 -1.85
N ASP A 234 21.31 7.99 -0.65
CA ASP A 234 21.02 6.98 0.38
C ASP A 234 19.53 6.96 0.73
N ARG A 235 18.94 8.15 0.89
CA ARG A 235 17.51 8.28 1.21
C ARG A 235 16.61 7.84 0.07
N ALA A 236 16.92 8.25 -1.16
CA ALA A 236 16.16 7.83 -2.34
C ALA A 236 16.26 6.30 -2.53
N GLY A 237 17.47 5.76 -2.42
CA GLY A 237 17.76 4.33 -2.51
C GLY A 237 17.03 3.53 -1.44
N GLY A 238 17.09 3.95 -0.18
CA GLY A 238 16.38 3.32 0.94
C GLY A 238 14.88 3.26 0.70
N ASN A 239 14.27 4.37 0.27
CA ASN A 239 12.84 4.40 -0.03
C ASN A 239 12.48 3.52 -1.25
N MET A 240 13.28 3.53 -2.32
CA MET A 240 13.06 2.66 -3.48
C MET A 240 13.13 1.18 -3.09
N VAL A 241 14.12 0.79 -2.29
CA VAL A 241 14.28 -0.58 -1.78
C VAL A 241 13.12 -0.95 -0.87
N THR A 242 12.63 -0.06 -0.01
CA THR A 242 11.46 -0.34 0.84
C THR A 242 10.18 -0.52 0.02
N VAL A 243 9.91 0.35 -0.96
CA VAL A 243 8.73 0.18 -1.85
C VAL A 243 8.83 -1.14 -2.60
N MET A 244 9.96 -1.39 -3.28
CA MET A 244 10.12 -2.59 -4.07
C MET A 244 10.15 -3.85 -3.23
N GLY A 245 10.80 -3.80 -2.06
CA GLY A 245 10.80 -4.87 -1.07
C GLY A 245 9.38 -5.20 -0.60
N GLY A 246 8.55 -4.19 -0.32
CA GLY A 246 7.14 -4.39 0.01
C GLY A 246 6.34 -5.06 -1.12
N LEU A 247 6.54 -4.60 -2.36
CA LEU A 247 5.89 -5.20 -3.54
C LEU A 247 6.34 -6.66 -3.78
N TYR A 248 7.65 -6.94 -3.66
CA TYR A 248 8.18 -8.30 -3.80
C TYR A 248 7.77 -9.20 -2.64
N LEU A 249 7.64 -8.67 -1.43
CA LEU A 249 7.10 -9.41 -0.30
C LEU A 249 5.64 -9.79 -0.55
N LEU A 250 4.80 -8.88 -1.07
CA LEU A 250 3.42 -9.20 -1.47
C LEU A 250 3.36 -10.25 -2.59
N ARG A 251 4.24 -10.15 -3.61
CA ARG A 251 4.37 -11.16 -4.67
C ARG A 251 4.81 -12.51 -4.10
N GLY A 252 5.74 -12.51 -3.15
CA GLY A 252 6.17 -13.69 -2.41
C GLY A 252 5.06 -14.36 -1.61
N LEU A 253 4.31 -13.56 -0.86
CA LEU A 253 3.12 -14.03 -0.14
C LEU A 253 2.09 -14.64 -1.09
N ALA A 254 1.89 -14.06 -2.28
CA ALA A 254 1.05 -14.63 -3.31
C ALA A 254 1.51 -16.04 -3.74
N VAL A 255 2.83 -16.25 -3.88
CA VAL A 255 3.41 -17.56 -4.20
C VAL A 255 3.25 -18.53 -3.03
N LEU A 256 3.51 -18.10 -1.80
CA LEU A 256 3.35 -18.94 -0.62
C LEU A 256 1.89 -19.36 -0.41
N VAL A 257 0.92 -18.45 -0.62
CA VAL A 257 -0.51 -18.76 -0.57
C VAL A 257 -0.90 -19.72 -1.71
N TRP A 258 -0.36 -19.53 -2.91
CA TRP A 258 -0.58 -20.47 -4.02
C TRP A 258 -0.04 -21.87 -3.68
N LEU A 259 1.18 -21.96 -3.15
CA LEU A 259 1.80 -23.22 -2.71
C LEU A 259 0.96 -23.89 -1.61
N GLY A 260 0.61 -23.14 -0.57
CA GLY A 260 -0.23 -23.65 0.52
C GLY A 260 -1.57 -24.17 0.01
N ALA A 261 -2.24 -23.43 -0.87
CA ALA A 261 -3.50 -23.87 -1.47
C ALA A 261 -3.35 -25.08 -2.41
N SER A 262 -2.19 -25.26 -3.05
CA SER A 262 -1.92 -26.39 -3.95
C SER A 262 -1.53 -27.68 -3.23
N VAL A 263 -0.89 -27.56 -2.06
CA VAL A 263 -0.36 -28.70 -1.29
C VAL A 263 -1.32 -29.12 -0.17
N LEU A 264 -2.05 -28.17 0.43
CA LEU A 264 -2.89 -28.42 1.60
C LEU A 264 -4.36 -28.56 1.18
N SER A 265 -4.91 -29.76 1.34
CA SER A 265 -6.32 -30.06 1.02
C SER A 265 -7.31 -29.72 2.14
N SER A 266 -6.81 -29.52 3.37
CA SER A 266 -7.63 -29.25 4.55
C SER A 266 -7.52 -27.81 5.03
N GLY A 267 -8.67 -27.15 5.21
CA GLY A 267 -8.76 -25.76 5.68
C GLY A 267 -8.14 -25.54 7.07
N TRP A 268 -8.14 -26.55 7.94
CA TRP A 268 -7.50 -26.47 9.25
C TRP A 268 -5.97 -26.40 9.14
N VAL A 269 -5.39 -27.14 8.20
CA VAL A 269 -3.94 -27.13 7.96
C VAL A 269 -3.49 -25.81 7.34
N ILE A 270 -4.33 -25.21 6.48
CA ILE A 270 -4.11 -23.83 5.99
C ILE A 270 -4.11 -22.83 7.16
N GLY A 271 -5.05 -22.97 8.11
CA GLY A 271 -5.09 -22.15 9.31
C GLY A 271 -3.82 -22.26 10.17
N LEU A 272 -3.34 -23.49 10.40
CA LEU A 272 -2.10 -23.73 11.13
C LEU A 272 -0.89 -23.15 10.39
N TRP A 273 -0.84 -23.27 9.07
CA TRP A 273 0.23 -22.73 8.24
C TRP A 273 0.27 -21.19 8.30
N VAL A 274 -0.89 -20.52 8.25
CA VAL A 274 -0.99 -19.07 8.45
C VAL A 274 -0.55 -18.66 9.85
N LEU A 275 -0.95 -19.41 10.89
CA LEU A 275 -0.55 -19.14 12.27
C LEU A 275 0.97 -19.30 12.45
N ALA A 276 1.56 -20.37 11.91
CA ALA A 276 3.00 -20.59 11.94
C ALA A 276 3.75 -19.48 11.19
N ALA A 277 3.25 -19.08 10.03
CA ALA A 277 3.78 -17.97 9.24
C ALA A 277 3.79 -16.65 10.02
N LEU A 278 2.74 -16.39 10.82
CA LEU A 278 2.63 -15.21 11.67
C LEU A 278 3.59 -15.25 12.88
N ILE A 279 3.73 -16.40 13.53
CA ILE A 279 4.65 -16.59 14.65
C ILE A 279 6.11 -16.43 14.17
N LEU A 280 6.43 -16.99 13.00
CA LEU A 280 7.76 -16.93 12.39
C LEU A 280 7.91 -15.73 11.44
N TYR A 281 7.22 -14.61 11.72
CA TYR A 281 7.12 -13.49 10.77
C TYR A 281 8.45 -13.06 10.12
N PRO A 282 9.61 -12.96 10.83
CA PRO A 282 10.84 -12.49 10.20
C PRO A 282 11.34 -13.49 9.14
N VAL A 283 11.21 -14.78 9.45
CA VAL A 283 11.59 -15.88 8.56
C VAL A 283 10.63 -15.94 7.38
N THR A 284 9.33 -15.87 7.64
CA THR A 284 8.29 -15.86 6.59
C THR A 284 8.44 -14.66 5.66
N ALA A 285 8.72 -13.48 6.21
CA ALA A 285 8.93 -12.26 5.43
C ALA A 285 10.18 -12.38 4.54
N GLY A 286 11.30 -12.89 5.08
CA GLY A 286 12.51 -13.17 4.31
C GLY A 286 12.27 -14.20 3.20
N ALA A 287 11.61 -15.31 3.52
CA ALA A 287 11.26 -16.35 2.55
C ALA A 287 10.32 -15.79 1.46
N ALA A 288 9.29 -15.03 1.83
CA ALA A 288 8.40 -14.38 0.89
C ALA A 288 9.18 -13.43 -0.03
N LEU A 289 10.05 -12.58 0.51
CA LEU A 289 10.86 -11.68 -0.32
C LEU A 289 11.70 -12.43 -1.36
N VAL A 290 12.42 -13.48 -0.94
CA VAL A 290 13.23 -14.33 -1.83
C VAL A 290 12.35 -15.00 -2.89
N MET A 291 11.21 -15.56 -2.49
CA MET A 291 10.26 -16.20 -3.41
C MET A 291 9.65 -15.20 -4.40
N GLY A 292 9.36 -13.98 -3.96
CA GLY A 292 8.82 -12.92 -4.80
C GLY A 292 9.80 -12.46 -5.86
N ILE A 293 11.07 -12.31 -5.51
CA ILE A 293 12.14 -11.99 -6.47
C ILE A 293 12.36 -13.17 -7.43
N SER A 294 12.36 -14.40 -6.91
CA SER A 294 12.57 -15.61 -7.70
C SER A 294 11.44 -15.85 -8.72
N ASP A 295 10.19 -15.56 -8.34
CA ASP A 295 9.01 -15.70 -9.21
C ASP A 295 9.05 -14.75 -10.43
N THR A 296 9.85 -13.68 -10.40
CA THR A 296 10.10 -12.81 -11.58
C THR A 296 10.75 -13.57 -12.71
N TRP A 297 11.68 -14.49 -12.41
CA TRP A 297 12.48 -15.17 -13.43
C TRP A 297 12.07 -16.63 -13.63
N LEU A 298 11.64 -17.30 -12.56
CA LEU A 298 11.39 -18.75 -12.59
C LEU A 298 9.93 -19.14 -12.87
N ASP A 299 9.02 -18.14 -12.92
CA ASP A 299 7.55 -18.29 -12.99
C ASP A 299 7.07 -19.52 -12.20
N LEU A 300 7.28 -19.48 -10.87
CA LEU A 300 7.12 -20.62 -9.97
C LEU A 300 5.69 -21.19 -9.99
N ARG A 301 4.70 -20.35 -10.33
CA ARG A 301 3.28 -20.69 -10.38
C ARG A 301 2.83 -21.28 -11.73
N SER A 302 3.68 -21.26 -12.76
CA SER A 302 3.38 -21.82 -14.09
C SER A 302 3.73 -23.30 -14.23
N ARG A 303 4.46 -23.88 -13.27
CA ARG A 303 4.93 -25.27 -13.34
C ARG A 303 3.81 -26.23 -12.97
N PRO A 304 3.31 -27.07 -13.90
CA PRO A 304 2.40 -28.16 -13.58
C PRO A 304 3.20 -29.25 -12.87
N GLY A 305 2.83 -29.59 -11.64
CA GLY A 305 3.62 -30.52 -10.84
C GLY A 305 2.94 -31.03 -9.58
N VAL A 306 1.65 -31.37 -9.64
CA VAL A 306 1.04 -32.35 -8.72
C VAL A 306 0.13 -33.25 -9.56
N LYS A 307 0.54 -34.52 -9.65
CA LYS A 307 -0.03 -35.64 -10.42
C LYS A 307 -1.51 -35.53 -10.79
N THR A 308 -1.78 -35.57 -12.09
CA THR A 308 -2.88 -36.38 -12.62
C THR A 308 -2.47 -37.85 -12.50
N ASP A 309 -2.87 -38.51 -11.43
CA ASP A 309 -3.20 -39.94 -11.54
C ASP A 309 -4.60 -39.92 -12.19
N GLY A 310 -4.87 -40.37 -13.42
CA GLY A 310 -4.29 -41.50 -14.13
C GLY A 310 -5.29 -42.66 -14.07
N ALA A 311 -6.31 -42.59 -14.94
CA ALA A 311 -7.35 -43.61 -15.25
C ALA A 311 -8.42 -43.89 -14.19
#